data_AF-A0A162IKD5-F1
#
_entry.id   AF-A0A162IKD5-F1
#
_cell.length_a   1.000
_cell.length_b   1.000
_cell.length_c   1.000
_cell.angle_alpha   90.00
_cell.angle_beta   90.00
_cell.angle_gamma   90.00
#
_symmetry.space_group_name_H-M   'P 1'
#
loop_
_entity.id
_entity.type
_entity.pdbx_description
1 polymer ?
#
loop_
_entity_poly.entity_id
_entity_poly.type
_entity_poly.pdbx_seq_one_letter_code
_entity_poly.pdbx_strand_id
1 'polypeptide(L)'
;MKKIKILIDENKRLLAYCDFGELENSMEITVDNDFQFNKSLDDYVYQDKKIVYSPNLDRIKKQVNEKWKMERQEKIDADLEYKGSIFQMREVIDVKNFEQRGLQIALGQKQLTDKEEWRLKDNTFKEFTYKELLEIVNLWGERKKKIWLDLKRMWKELEKANSIEEIEKIAWSEGI
;
A
#
# COMPACT_ATOMS: atom_id res chain seq x y z
N MET A 1 36.43 -22.42 -4.19
CA MET A 1 35.39 -22.56 -5.23
C MET A 1 34.51 -23.76 -4.89
N LYS A 2 33.20 -23.57 -4.83
CA LYS A 2 32.20 -24.63 -4.67
C LYS A 2 31.32 -24.71 -5.91
N LYS A 3 30.76 -25.89 -6.16
CA LYS A 3 29.78 -26.11 -7.22
C LYS A 3 28.38 -25.95 -6.66
N ILE A 4 27.53 -25.24 -7.38
CA ILE A 4 26.10 -25.13 -7.07
C ILE A 4 25.31 -25.41 -8.34
N LYS A 5 24.10 -25.94 -8.17
CA LYS A 5 23.12 -26.13 -9.24
C LYS A 5 22.13 -24.98 -9.21
N ILE A 6 21.85 -24.38 -10.36
CA ILE A 6 20.89 -23.29 -10.50
C ILE A 6 19.82 -23.65 -11.53
N LEU A 7 18.57 -23.31 -11.22
CA LEU A 7 17.45 -23.34 -12.16
C LEU A 7 17.15 -21.90 -12.57
N ILE A 8 17.04 -21.66 -13.87
CA ILE A 8 16.79 -20.33 -14.44
C ILE A 8 15.56 -20.35 -15.34
N ASP A 9 14.91 -19.20 -15.49
CA ASP A 9 13.82 -19.01 -16.45
C ASP A 9 14.35 -18.66 -17.86
N GLU A 10 13.41 -18.41 -18.79
CA GLU A 10 13.68 -17.98 -20.17
C GLU A 10 14.44 -16.64 -20.27
N ASN A 11 14.34 -15.79 -19.25
CA ASN A 11 15.05 -14.51 -19.14
C ASN A 11 16.39 -14.67 -18.38
N LYS A 12 16.81 -15.93 -18.12
CA LYS A 12 18.01 -16.31 -17.37
C LYS A 12 17.97 -15.89 -15.90
N ARG A 13 16.79 -15.54 -15.38
CA ARG A 13 16.60 -15.14 -13.98
C ARG A 13 16.56 -16.38 -13.10
N LEU A 14 17.16 -16.30 -11.92
CA LEU A 14 17.24 -17.45 -11.01
C LEU A 14 15.87 -17.73 -10.39
N LEU A 15 15.42 -18.99 -10.51
CA LEU A 15 14.18 -19.50 -9.93
C LEU A 15 14.45 -20.29 -8.65
N ALA A 16 15.50 -21.10 -8.65
CA ALA A 16 15.92 -21.92 -7.53
C ALA A 16 17.43 -22.21 -7.60
N TYR A 17 18.01 -22.61 -6.47
CA TYR A 17 19.36 -23.13 -6.43
C TYR A 17 19.48 -24.26 -5.40
N CYS A 18 20.52 -25.06 -5.55
CA CYS A 18 20.86 -26.15 -4.67
C CYS A 18 22.38 -26.24 -4.56
N ASP A 19 22.92 -26.14 -3.34
CA ASP A 19 24.35 -26.28 -3.05
C ASP A 19 24.72 -27.68 -2.55
N PHE A 20 23.73 -28.54 -2.28
CA PHE A 20 23.91 -29.95 -1.97
C PHE A 20 22.73 -30.79 -2.50
N GLY A 21 23.04 -31.81 -3.30
CA GLY A 21 22.04 -32.74 -3.85
C GLY A 21 21.71 -32.47 -5.32
N GLU A 22 20.53 -32.92 -5.74
CA GLU A 22 20.04 -32.79 -7.11
C GLU A 22 18.97 -31.71 -7.23
N LEU A 23 18.98 -31.01 -8.37
CA LEU A 23 17.95 -30.06 -8.76
C LEU A 23 17.59 -30.37 -10.22
N GLU A 24 16.36 -30.80 -10.46
CA GLU A 24 15.91 -31.14 -11.82
C GLU A 24 15.94 -29.92 -12.74
N ASN A 25 16.23 -30.14 -14.02
CA ASN A 25 16.31 -29.10 -15.05
C ASN A 25 17.27 -27.95 -14.72
N SER A 26 18.28 -28.22 -13.90
CA SER A 26 19.28 -27.24 -13.48
C SER A 26 20.58 -27.33 -14.28
N MET A 27 21.40 -26.29 -14.15
CA MET A 27 22.78 -26.29 -14.60
C MET A 27 23.75 -26.14 -13.44
N GLU A 28 24.91 -26.79 -13.52
CA GLU A 28 25.98 -26.68 -12.53
C GLU A 28 26.91 -25.50 -12.87
N ILE A 29 27.19 -24.67 -11.87
CA ILE A 29 28.12 -23.55 -11.98
C ILE A 29 29.10 -23.55 -10.80
N THR A 30 30.22 -22.85 -10.96
CA THR A 30 31.23 -22.72 -9.90
C THR A 30 31.20 -21.30 -9.33
N VAL A 31 31.10 -21.20 -8.00
CA VAL A 31 31.07 -19.93 -7.25
C VAL A 31 32.12 -19.95 -6.14
N ASP A 32 32.38 -18.81 -5.51
CA ASP A 32 33.25 -18.73 -4.33
C ASP A 32 32.68 -19.56 -3.16
N ASN A 33 33.56 -20.04 -2.27
CA ASN A 33 33.14 -20.92 -1.17
C ASN A 33 32.15 -20.24 -0.23
N ASP A 34 32.36 -18.94 0.00
CA ASP A 34 31.57 -18.04 0.84
C ASP A 34 30.40 -17.38 0.09
N PHE A 35 30.19 -17.69 -1.20
CA PHE A 35 29.07 -17.14 -1.96
C PHE A 35 27.73 -17.48 -1.29
N GLN A 36 26.94 -16.43 -1.06
CA GLN A 36 25.57 -16.48 -0.54
C GLN A 36 24.70 -15.44 -1.26
N PHE A 37 23.43 -15.78 -1.45
CA PHE A 37 22.44 -14.80 -1.91
C PHE A 37 22.05 -13.91 -0.73
N ASN A 38 22.21 -12.60 -0.89
CA ASN A 38 21.86 -11.59 0.12
C ASN A 38 20.59 -10.81 -0.24
N LYS A 39 19.98 -11.10 -1.41
CA LYS A 39 18.72 -10.57 -1.91
C LYS A 39 17.82 -11.73 -2.37
N SER A 40 16.62 -11.41 -2.83
CA SER A 40 15.71 -12.40 -3.43
C SER A 40 16.40 -13.10 -4.59
N LEU A 41 16.22 -14.41 -4.75
CA LEU A 41 16.84 -15.18 -5.83
C LEU A 41 16.49 -14.63 -7.21
N ASP A 42 15.26 -14.18 -7.38
CA ASP A 42 14.80 -13.62 -8.63
C ASP A 42 15.37 -12.23 -8.94
N ASP A 43 16.14 -11.61 -8.04
CA ASP A 43 16.93 -10.40 -8.33
C ASP A 43 18.28 -10.72 -8.99
N TYR A 44 18.54 -11.97 -9.31
CA TYR A 44 19.77 -12.39 -9.97
C TYR A 44 19.48 -12.99 -11.35
N VAL A 45 20.38 -12.71 -12.29
CA VAL A 45 20.39 -13.29 -13.63
C VAL A 45 21.69 -14.03 -13.87
N TYR A 46 21.63 -15.12 -14.62
CA TYR A 46 22.80 -15.84 -15.08
C TYR A 46 23.25 -15.31 -16.44
N GLN A 47 24.39 -14.63 -16.47
CA GLN A 47 24.95 -14.03 -17.68
C GLN A 47 26.47 -14.19 -17.71
N ASP A 48 27.04 -14.45 -18.89
CA ASP A 48 28.48 -14.57 -19.09
C ASP A 48 29.17 -15.53 -18.11
N LYS A 49 28.50 -16.66 -17.87
CA LYS A 49 28.90 -17.73 -16.95
C LYS A 49 28.98 -17.32 -15.48
N LYS A 50 28.33 -16.22 -15.09
CA LYS A 50 28.32 -15.68 -13.73
C LYS A 50 26.89 -15.39 -13.26
N ILE A 51 26.69 -15.44 -11.95
CA ILE A 51 25.50 -14.86 -11.32
C ILE A 51 25.74 -13.36 -11.20
N VAL A 52 24.81 -12.57 -11.74
CA VAL A 52 24.87 -11.11 -11.72
C VAL A 52 23.61 -10.60 -11.02
N TYR A 53 23.79 -9.64 -10.12
CA TYR A 53 22.66 -8.94 -9.52
C TYR A 53 21.98 -8.03 -10.58
N SER A 54 20.71 -8.28 -10.83
CA SER A 54 19.85 -7.53 -11.75
C SER A 54 18.42 -7.54 -11.18
N PRO A 55 18.04 -6.54 -10.38
CA PRO A 55 16.76 -6.50 -9.69
C PRO A 55 15.57 -6.80 -10.59
N ASN A 56 14.63 -7.60 -10.08
CA ASN A 56 13.36 -7.80 -10.77
C ASN A 56 12.42 -6.62 -10.51
N LEU A 57 12.57 -5.56 -11.30
CA LEU A 57 11.81 -4.31 -11.11
C LEU A 57 10.30 -4.53 -11.18
N ASP A 58 9.80 -5.45 -12.03
CA ASP A 58 8.37 -5.72 -12.13
C ASP A 58 7.81 -6.32 -10.83
N ARG A 59 8.52 -7.27 -10.23
CA ARG A 59 8.15 -7.82 -8.91
C ARG A 59 8.21 -6.73 -7.84
N ILE A 60 9.29 -5.95 -7.81
CA ILE A 60 9.49 -4.90 -6.80
C ILE A 60 8.38 -3.84 -6.89
N LYS A 61 8.07 -3.34 -8.10
CA LYS A 61 6.97 -2.40 -8.34
C LYS A 61 5.64 -2.97 -7.86
N LYS A 62 5.36 -4.25 -8.10
CA LYS A 62 4.15 -4.91 -7.60
C LYS A 62 4.08 -4.94 -6.08
N GLN A 63 5.17 -5.30 -5.41
CA GLN A 63 5.24 -5.34 -3.93
C GLN A 63 5.03 -3.95 -3.32
N VAL A 64 5.70 -2.93 -3.88
CA VAL A 64 5.54 -1.53 -3.45
C VAL A 64 4.11 -1.04 -3.66
N ASN A 65 3.49 -1.38 -4.79
CA ASN A 65 2.10 -1.03 -5.06
C ASN A 65 1.13 -1.64 -4.02
N GLU A 66 1.31 -2.91 -3.64
CA GLU A 66 0.50 -3.52 -2.58
C GLU A 66 0.69 -2.82 -1.23
N LYS A 67 1.94 -2.42 -0.91
CA LYS A 67 2.21 -1.59 0.28
C LYS A 67 1.44 -0.28 0.24
N TRP A 68 1.49 0.46 -0.86
CA TRP A 68 0.78 1.73 -1.01
C TRP A 68 -0.74 1.59 -0.94
N LYS A 69 -1.32 0.48 -1.41
CA LYS A 69 -2.76 0.21 -1.25
C LYS A 69 -3.17 0.06 0.21
N MET A 70 -2.33 -0.57 1.04
CA MET A 70 -2.56 -0.68 2.49
C MET A 70 -2.42 0.69 3.15
N GLU A 71 -1.32 1.40 2.90
CA GLU A 71 -1.08 2.75 3.44
C GLU A 71 -2.20 3.73 3.07
N ARG A 72 -2.70 3.66 1.83
CA ARG A 72 -3.85 4.44 1.37
C ARG A 72 -5.08 4.19 2.26
N GLN A 73 -5.37 2.94 2.56
CA GLN A 73 -6.54 2.60 3.38
C GLN A 73 -6.37 3.10 4.81
N GLU A 74 -5.18 2.92 5.40
CA GLU A 74 -4.87 3.44 6.75
C GLU A 74 -5.05 4.96 6.83
N LYS A 75 -4.60 5.70 5.81
CA LYS A 75 -4.78 7.16 5.72
C LYS A 75 -6.25 7.56 5.55
N ILE A 76 -7.02 6.81 4.76
CA ILE A 76 -8.47 7.04 4.58
C ILE A 76 -9.23 6.77 5.89
N ASP A 77 -8.84 5.74 6.63
CA ASP A 77 -9.52 5.29 7.85
C ASP A 77 -9.04 5.99 9.13
N ALA A 78 -8.01 6.83 9.02
CA ALA A 78 -7.47 7.59 10.14
C ALA A 78 -8.56 8.41 10.85
N ASP A 79 -8.48 8.51 12.17
CA ASP A 79 -9.41 9.31 12.97
C ASP A 79 -9.42 10.77 12.48
N LEU A 80 -10.52 11.49 12.75
CA LEU A 80 -10.72 12.87 12.29
C LEU A 80 -11.09 13.78 13.46
N GLU A 81 -10.38 14.89 13.60
CA GLU A 81 -10.71 15.91 14.57
C GLU A 81 -11.69 16.93 13.99
N TYR A 82 -12.76 17.23 14.72
CA TYR A 82 -13.70 18.28 14.41
C TYR A 82 -14.14 18.99 15.70
N LYS A 83 -13.86 20.30 15.77
CA LYS A 83 -14.18 21.17 16.92
C LYS A 83 -13.76 20.57 18.28
N GLY A 84 -12.53 20.05 18.36
CA GLY A 84 -11.96 19.45 19.56
C GLY A 84 -12.55 18.08 19.94
N SER A 85 -13.31 17.44 19.05
CA SER A 85 -13.84 16.08 19.21
C SER A 85 -13.21 15.15 18.17
N ILE A 86 -12.81 13.95 18.59
CA ILE A 86 -12.15 12.97 17.71
C ILE A 86 -13.16 11.90 17.30
N PHE A 87 -13.30 11.72 15.99
CA PHE A 87 -14.20 10.77 15.36
C PHE A 87 -13.43 9.58 14.79
N GLN A 88 -13.95 8.38 15.02
CA GLN A 88 -13.49 7.19 14.32
C GLN A 88 -14.08 7.20 12.89
N MET A 89 -13.23 7.00 11.87
CA MET A 89 -13.63 7.19 10.47
C MET A 89 -13.33 5.98 9.58
N ARG A 90 -13.56 4.75 10.06
CA ARG A 90 -13.41 3.56 9.20
C ARG A 90 -14.43 3.64 8.07
N GLU A 91 -13.96 3.64 6.82
CA GLU A 91 -14.77 3.82 5.63
C GLU A 91 -15.96 2.86 5.56
N VAL A 92 -15.72 1.59 5.91
CA VAL A 92 -16.72 0.53 5.76
C VAL A 92 -17.79 0.56 6.86
N ILE A 93 -17.49 1.18 8.01
CA ILE A 93 -18.33 1.11 9.22
C ILE A 93 -18.82 2.50 9.61
N ASP A 94 -17.91 3.39 9.98
CA ASP A 94 -18.28 4.66 10.62
C ASP A 94 -18.77 5.66 9.58
N VAL A 95 -18.12 5.75 8.41
CA VAL A 95 -18.50 6.68 7.34
C VAL A 95 -19.92 6.39 6.83
N LYS A 96 -20.29 5.12 6.66
CA LYS A 96 -21.65 4.73 6.27
C LYS A 96 -22.72 5.23 7.25
N ASN A 97 -22.39 5.31 8.54
CA ASN A 97 -23.32 5.87 9.52
C ASN A 97 -23.57 7.35 9.22
N PHE A 98 -22.53 8.14 8.90
CA PHE A 98 -22.71 9.54 8.50
C PHE A 98 -23.50 9.68 7.20
N GLU A 99 -23.18 8.87 6.19
CA GLU A 99 -23.89 8.86 4.90
C GLU A 99 -25.39 8.56 5.07
N GLN A 100 -25.74 7.66 6.00
CA GLN A 100 -27.13 7.38 6.35
C GLN A 100 -27.88 8.61 6.86
N ARG A 101 -27.22 9.52 7.61
CA ARG A 101 -27.84 10.77 8.05
C ARG A 101 -28.08 11.70 6.87
N GLY A 102 -27.16 11.73 5.91
CA GLY A 102 -27.36 12.42 4.64
C GLY A 102 -28.58 11.89 3.87
N LEU A 103 -28.76 10.57 3.82
CA LEU A 103 -29.94 9.95 3.20
C LEU A 103 -31.24 10.30 3.94
N GLN A 104 -31.24 10.32 5.28
CA GLN A 104 -32.42 10.70 6.07
C GLN A 104 -32.85 12.16 5.80
N ILE A 105 -31.88 13.08 5.66
CA ILE A 105 -32.16 14.46 5.22
C ILE A 105 -32.75 14.46 3.81
N ALA A 106 -32.14 13.74 2.87
CA ALA A 106 -32.59 13.70 1.47
C ALA A 106 -34.01 13.13 1.31
N LEU A 107 -34.41 12.20 2.19
CA LEU A 107 -35.74 11.61 2.24
C LEU A 107 -36.76 12.47 3.05
N GLY A 108 -36.35 13.63 3.57
CA GLY A 108 -37.22 14.51 4.37
C GLY A 108 -37.58 13.97 5.75
N GLN A 109 -36.86 12.94 6.24
CA GLN A 109 -37.10 12.32 7.55
C GLN A 109 -36.49 13.13 8.70
N LYS A 110 -35.50 13.96 8.39
CA LYS A 110 -34.75 14.80 9.32
C LYS A 110 -34.47 16.17 8.69
N GLN A 111 -34.19 17.16 9.52
CA GLN A 111 -33.75 18.50 9.11
C GLN A 111 -32.29 18.73 9.52
N LEU A 112 -31.58 19.63 8.82
CA LEU A 112 -30.18 19.94 9.11
C LEU A 112 -29.95 20.49 10.53
N THR A 113 -30.98 21.09 11.11
CA THR A 113 -31.00 21.64 12.48
C THR A 113 -31.31 20.60 13.54
N ASP A 114 -31.79 19.42 13.16
CA ASP A 114 -32.03 18.33 14.11
C ASP A 114 -30.72 17.90 14.75
N LYS A 115 -30.82 17.35 15.95
CA LYS A 115 -29.68 16.94 16.76
C LYS A 115 -29.72 15.46 17.10
N GLU A 116 -28.55 14.88 17.28
CA GLU A 116 -28.36 13.48 17.66
C GLU A 116 -27.11 13.34 18.55
N GLU A 117 -27.16 12.46 19.53
CA GLU A 117 -25.96 12.05 20.27
C GLU A 117 -25.11 11.12 19.40
N TRP A 118 -23.85 11.51 19.20
CA TRP A 118 -22.89 10.74 18.43
C TRP A 118 -21.81 10.14 19.33
N ARG A 119 -21.46 8.88 19.09
CA ARG A 119 -20.36 8.21 19.79
C ARG A 119 -19.01 8.65 19.22
N LEU A 120 -18.18 9.26 20.06
CA LEU A 120 -16.82 9.66 19.73
C LEU A 120 -15.84 8.48 19.82
N LYS A 121 -14.60 8.70 19.39
CA LYS A 121 -13.53 7.69 19.37
C LYS A 121 -13.28 7.07 20.74
N ASP A 122 -13.36 7.87 21.80
CA ASP A 122 -13.16 7.46 23.20
C ASP A 122 -14.38 6.78 23.82
N ASN A 123 -15.42 6.51 23.03
CA ASN A 123 -16.72 5.96 23.44
C ASN A 123 -17.58 6.90 24.30
N THR A 124 -17.22 8.17 24.44
CA THR A 124 -18.13 9.18 24.99
C THR A 124 -19.17 9.59 23.95
N PHE A 125 -20.25 10.19 24.41
CA PHE A 125 -21.32 10.71 23.55
C PHE A 125 -21.38 12.22 23.65
N LYS A 126 -21.62 12.86 22.50
CA LYS A 126 -21.81 14.31 22.42
C LYS A 126 -22.87 14.62 21.38
N GLU A 127 -23.65 15.66 21.65
CA GLU A 127 -24.71 16.11 20.74
C GLU A 127 -24.12 16.91 19.56
N PHE A 128 -24.56 16.57 18.35
CA PHE A 128 -24.23 17.30 17.13
C PHE A 128 -25.48 17.54 16.29
N THR A 129 -25.48 18.62 15.52
CA THR A 129 -26.50 18.82 14.48
C THR A 129 -26.23 17.91 13.28
N TYR A 130 -27.28 17.57 12.52
CA TYR A 130 -27.12 16.84 11.26
C TYR A 130 -26.21 17.59 10.29
N LYS A 131 -26.26 18.93 10.28
CA LYS A 131 -25.31 19.75 9.52
C LYS A 131 -23.85 19.45 9.89
N GLU A 132 -23.51 19.41 11.18
CA GLU A 132 -22.14 19.14 11.62
C GLU A 132 -21.68 17.72 11.28
N LEU A 133 -22.57 16.73 11.41
CA LEU A 133 -22.29 15.35 10.99
C LEU A 133 -21.99 15.27 9.48
N LEU A 134 -22.72 16.05 8.66
CA LEU A 134 -22.46 16.13 7.22
C LEU A 134 -21.17 16.88 6.87
N GLU A 135 -20.78 17.88 7.66
CA GLU A 135 -19.49 18.55 7.51
C GLU A 135 -18.32 17.60 7.79
N ILE A 136 -18.45 16.73 8.80
CA ILE A 136 -17.44 15.71 9.14
C ILE A 136 -17.21 14.72 7.98
N VAL A 137 -18.29 14.18 7.39
CA VAL A 137 -18.13 13.28 6.24
C VAL A 137 -17.62 14.00 5.00
N ASN A 138 -17.92 15.29 4.84
CA ASN A 138 -17.34 16.09 3.76
C ASN A 138 -15.82 16.28 3.94
N LEU A 139 -15.35 16.57 5.15
CA LEU A 139 -13.91 16.66 5.45
C LEU A 139 -13.20 15.33 5.16
N TRP A 140 -13.81 14.21 5.54
CA TRP A 140 -13.32 12.87 5.20
C TRP A 140 -13.27 12.65 3.68
N GLY A 141 -14.31 13.06 2.95
CA GLY A 141 -14.38 12.95 1.49
C GLY A 141 -13.27 13.74 0.79
N GLU A 142 -13.00 14.97 1.24
CA GLU A 142 -11.89 15.79 0.73
C GLU A 142 -10.52 15.17 1.05
N ARG A 143 -10.34 14.61 2.26
CA ARG A 143 -9.12 13.84 2.60
C ARG A 143 -8.94 12.65 1.65
N LYS A 144 -9.97 11.83 1.48
CA LYS A 144 -9.95 10.66 0.59
C LYS A 144 -9.60 11.06 -0.85
N LYS A 145 -10.19 12.14 -1.35
CA LYS A 145 -9.89 12.68 -2.68
C LYS A 145 -8.41 13.07 -2.83
N LYS A 146 -7.83 13.77 -1.85
CA LYS A 146 -6.40 14.11 -1.84
C LYS A 146 -5.51 12.87 -1.87
N ILE A 147 -5.80 11.88 -1.02
CA ILE A 147 -5.07 10.60 -0.96
C ILE A 147 -5.11 9.90 -2.33
N TRP A 148 -6.27 9.82 -2.99
CA TRP A 148 -6.39 9.18 -4.30
C TRP A 148 -5.63 9.92 -5.41
N LEU A 149 -5.64 11.25 -5.38
CA LEU A 149 -4.87 12.06 -6.34
C LEU A 149 -3.36 11.83 -6.16
N ASP A 150 -2.91 11.76 -4.91
CA ASP A 150 -1.49 11.54 -4.62
C ASP A 150 -1.04 10.12 -4.96
N LEU A 151 -1.85 9.10 -4.64
CA LEU A 151 -1.59 7.72 -5.07
C LEU A 151 -1.51 7.60 -6.60
N LYS A 152 -2.40 8.30 -7.32
CA LYS A 152 -2.37 8.34 -8.78
C LYS A 152 -1.07 8.97 -9.30
N ARG A 153 -0.53 9.99 -8.63
CA ARG A 153 0.79 10.56 -8.96
C ARG A 153 1.88 9.51 -8.73
N MET A 154 1.89 8.88 -7.55
CA MET A 154 2.89 7.86 -7.19
C MET A 154 2.90 6.68 -8.17
N TRP A 155 1.74 6.21 -8.63
CA TRP A 155 1.67 5.17 -9.67
C TRP A 155 2.30 5.59 -10.99
N LYS A 156 2.08 6.83 -11.43
CA LYS A 156 2.71 7.35 -12.67
C LYS A 156 4.22 7.49 -12.53
N GLU A 157 4.72 7.80 -11.34
CA GLU A 157 6.16 7.84 -11.05
C GLU A 157 6.74 6.42 -11.01
N LEU A 158 6.03 5.48 -10.39
CA LEU A 158 6.44 4.07 -10.30
C LEU A 158 6.53 3.41 -11.67
N GLU A 159 5.59 3.71 -12.57
CA GLU A 159 5.59 3.25 -13.95
C GLU A 159 6.89 3.67 -14.67
N LYS A 160 7.33 4.92 -14.46
CA LYS A 160 8.52 5.50 -15.10
C LYS A 160 9.85 5.12 -14.46
N ALA A 161 9.84 4.62 -13.23
CA ALA A 161 11.06 4.30 -12.50
C ALA A 161 11.80 3.10 -13.14
N ASN A 162 13.12 3.24 -13.32
CA ASN A 162 14.00 2.25 -13.96
C ASN A 162 15.07 1.71 -13.01
N SER A 163 15.04 2.09 -11.73
CA SER A 163 15.95 1.57 -10.71
C SER A 163 15.26 1.46 -9.35
N ILE A 164 15.89 0.72 -8.43
CA ILE A 164 15.41 0.61 -7.04
C ILE A 164 15.45 1.99 -6.37
N GLU A 165 16.52 2.75 -6.58
CA GLU A 165 16.72 4.07 -5.97
C GLU A 165 15.66 5.08 -6.42
N GLU A 166 15.19 4.98 -7.67
CA GLU A 166 14.08 5.79 -8.16
C GLU A 166 12.75 5.38 -7.51
N ILE A 167 12.50 4.07 -7.37
CA ILE A 167 11.31 3.55 -6.69
C ILE A 167 11.27 3.99 -5.22
N GLU A 168 12.39 3.90 -4.51
CA GLU A 168 12.51 4.24 -3.09
C GLU A 168 12.32 5.73 -2.80
N LYS A 169 12.52 6.60 -3.79
CA LYS A 169 12.26 8.05 -3.67
C LYS A 169 10.80 8.42 -3.77
N ILE A 170 9.94 7.52 -4.27
CA ILE A 170 8.52 7.80 -4.42
C ILE A 170 7.84 7.67 -3.06
N ALA A 171 7.42 8.80 -2.52
CA ALA A 171 6.73 8.89 -1.24
C ALA A 171 5.42 9.66 -1.37
N TRP A 172 4.55 9.48 -0.38
CA TRP A 172 3.39 10.34 -0.17
C TRP A 172 3.83 11.80 0.00
N SER A 173 3.04 12.72 -0.54
CA SER A 173 3.22 14.15 -0.33
C SER A 173 2.99 14.51 1.14
N GLU A 174 3.64 15.57 1.61
CA GLU A 174 3.41 16.08 2.96
C GLU A 174 1.94 16.43 3.19
N GLY A 175 1.41 16.08 4.37
CA GLY A 175 0.02 16.36 4.74
C GLY A 175 -1.02 15.40 4.14
N ILE A 176 -0.57 14.30 3.51
CA ILE A 176 -1.37 13.13 3.13
C ILE A 176 -1.22 12.03 4.18
#